data_AF-A0A9E2HZ46-F1
#
_entry.id   AF-A0A9E2HZ46-F1
#
_cell.length_a   1.000
_cell.length_b   1.000
_cell.length_c   1.000
_cell.angle_alpha   90.00
_cell.angle_beta   90.00
_cell.angle_gamma   90.00
#
_symmetry.space_group_name_H-M   'P 1'
#
loop_
_entity.id
_entity.type
_entity.pdbx_description
1 polymer ?
#
loop_
_entity_poly.entity_id
_entity_poly.type
_entity_poly.pdbx_seq_one_letter_code
_entity_poly.pdbx_strand_id
1 'polypeptide(L)'
;MKKNTVKSSALILGMTLVLGGCGSSGDNDSAQADPLELESDGKTLVFYSASTNEQYGFDVDSEQTVDLQQAADNDGHDITNFNMRASDKGKLFVWIDNKGDTNASNDEGKVVMFSQDYSYAEDGNATWEDFYYLGHFHSQTENDQTSYYLAAHDNDEFNTTSGGKYNAMLRLNAYLAQQNSLEQELSAAIPVEANGLCGFHTFVSEENETFYYAMGKNGTMYVYDENMTSPALDSVAVTDSCVPNEFGMSSTEDGVLFFSAHTQKVYSIDSHEDGIYHVHSSWDLSQLIGNGKSAEMMAGIQPLAN
;
A
#
# COMPACT_ATOMS: atom_id res chain seq x y z
N MET A 1 15.71 -75.45 11.63
CA MET A 1 16.05 -74.81 12.92
C MET A 1 17.52 -74.43 12.94
N LYS A 2 17.87 -73.19 12.59
CA LYS A 2 19.21 -72.63 12.88
C LYS A 2 19.06 -71.20 13.38
N LYS A 3 19.79 -70.95 14.47
CA LYS A 3 19.64 -69.88 15.44
C LYS A 3 20.17 -68.55 14.91
N ASN A 4 19.45 -67.49 15.22
CA ASN A 4 19.92 -66.12 15.20
C ASN A 4 21.06 -65.94 16.20
N THR A 5 22.07 -65.15 15.80
CA THR A 5 23.02 -64.55 16.75
C THR A 5 23.07 -63.06 16.43
N VAL A 6 22.71 -62.26 17.43
CA VAL A 6 22.76 -60.80 17.43
C VAL A 6 24.18 -60.35 17.78
N LYS A 7 24.66 -59.29 17.12
CA LYS A 7 25.67 -58.40 17.68
C LYS A 7 25.18 -56.96 17.54
N SER A 8 24.97 -56.32 18.68
CA SER A 8 24.72 -54.88 18.85
C SER A 8 26.03 -54.13 19.12
N SER A 9 25.92 -52.79 19.00
CA SER A 9 26.81 -51.71 19.45
C SER A 9 27.76 -51.18 18.37
N ALA A 10 27.90 -49.88 18.09
CA ALA A 10 27.26 -48.64 18.55
C ALA A 10 27.59 -47.56 17.47
N LEU A 11 26.64 -46.73 17.05
CA LEU A 11 26.45 -45.34 17.46
C LEU A 11 27.70 -44.43 17.30
N ILE A 12 27.76 -43.66 16.21
CA ILE A 12 28.23 -42.26 16.25
C ILE A 12 27.14 -41.40 15.62
N LEU A 13 26.67 -40.49 16.47
CA LEU A 13 25.66 -39.48 16.26
C LEU A 13 26.26 -38.36 15.41
N GLY A 14 25.62 -38.04 14.28
CA GLY A 14 25.84 -36.82 13.53
C GLY A 14 24.48 -36.19 13.24
N MET A 15 23.98 -35.38 14.18
CA MET A 15 22.82 -34.52 13.96
C MET A 15 23.30 -33.26 13.24
N THR A 16 22.73 -32.99 12.07
CA THR A 16 22.51 -31.62 11.61
C THR A 16 21.09 -31.59 11.05
N LEU A 17 20.25 -30.81 11.73
CA LEU A 17 18.85 -30.57 11.40
C LEU A 17 18.75 -29.90 10.03
N VAL A 18 18.00 -30.53 9.13
CA VAL A 18 17.33 -29.86 8.01
C VAL A 18 15.87 -29.74 8.45
N LEU A 19 15.39 -28.52 8.70
CA LEU A 19 13.96 -28.26 8.83
C LEU A 19 13.38 -28.23 7.41
N GLY A 20 12.55 -29.24 7.11
CA GLY A 20 11.68 -29.31 5.92
C GLY A 20 10.49 -28.36 6.05
N GLY A 21 9.79 -27.96 4.98
CA GLY A 21 9.67 -28.61 3.69
C GLY A 21 8.76 -29.83 3.77
N CYS A 22 7.44 -29.61 3.96
CA CYS A 22 6.44 -30.67 3.88
C CYS A 22 5.83 -30.67 2.46
N GLY A 23 6.25 -31.63 1.65
CA GLY A 23 5.55 -32.04 0.44
C GLY A 23 4.91 -33.40 0.68
N SER A 24 3.60 -33.50 0.48
CA SER A 24 2.88 -34.77 0.42
C SER A 24 2.28 -34.94 -0.97
N SER A 25 2.47 -36.13 -1.54
CA SER A 25 2.05 -36.49 -2.90
C SER A 25 0.62 -37.05 -2.93
N GLY A 26 -0.15 -36.57 -3.90
CA GLY A 26 -1.09 -37.38 -4.68
C GLY A 26 -2.57 -37.24 -4.35
N ASP A 27 -3.25 -36.34 -5.06
CA ASP A 27 -4.53 -36.63 -5.71
C ASP A 27 -4.78 -35.62 -6.85
N ASN A 28 -5.43 -36.09 -7.90
CA ASN A 28 -5.56 -35.44 -9.20
C ASN A 28 -6.75 -34.45 -9.18
N ASP A 29 -6.74 -33.52 -8.23
CA ASP A 29 -7.71 -32.43 -8.15
C ASP A 29 -7.13 -31.19 -8.84
N SER A 30 -7.96 -30.56 -9.67
CA SER A 30 -7.70 -29.25 -10.23
C SER A 30 -7.28 -28.32 -9.10
N ALA A 31 -6.00 -27.94 -9.06
CA ALA A 31 -5.44 -27.03 -8.08
C ALA A 31 -6.21 -25.71 -8.13
N GLN A 32 -7.23 -25.59 -7.29
CA GLN A 32 -7.80 -24.34 -6.89
C GLN A 32 -6.68 -23.69 -6.06
N ALA A 33 -6.15 -22.57 -6.55
CA ALA A 33 -5.18 -21.80 -5.79
C ALA A 33 -5.82 -21.49 -4.43
N ASP A 34 -5.08 -21.73 -3.34
CA ASP A 34 -5.53 -21.32 -2.01
C ASP A 34 -5.81 -19.81 -2.04
N PRO A 35 -6.88 -19.33 -1.38
CA PRO A 35 -7.23 -17.91 -1.35
C PRO A 35 -6.09 -17.09 -0.78
N LEU A 36 -5.96 -15.84 -1.23
CA LEU A 36 -4.96 -14.92 -0.71
C LEU A 36 -5.45 -14.46 0.67
N GLU A 37 -4.81 -14.92 1.74
CA GLU A 37 -5.06 -14.42 3.12
C GLU A 37 -4.45 -13.01 3.31
N LEU A 38 -4.82 -12.07 2.45
CA LEU A 38 -4.42 -10.66 2.49
C LEU A 38 -5.54 -9.86 3.16
N GLU A 39 -5.23 -9.10 4.20
CA GLU A 39 -6.17 -8.19 4.84
C GLU A 39 -5.85 -6.74 4.46
N SER A 40 -6.89 -5.93 4.23
CA SER A 40 -6.72 -4.52 3.85
C SER A 40 -7.72 -3.57 4.50
N ASP A 41 -8.61 -4.11 5.36
CA ASP A 41 -9.69 -3.34 5.99
C ASP A 41 -10.59 -2.66 4.93
N GLY A 42 -11.05 -3.45 3.95
CA GLY A 42 -11.94 -3.01 2.88
C GLY A 42 -11.33 -2.02 1.88
N LYS A 43 -10.00 -1.93 1.82
CA LYS A 43 -9.29 -1.03 0.89
C LYS A 43 -9.06 -1.71 -0.46
N THR A 44 -9.12 -0.91 -1.52
CA THR A 44 -8.57 -1.31 -2.83
C THR A 44 -7.12 -0.89 -2.91
N LEU A 45 -6.25 -1.83 -3.30
CA LEU A 45 -4.84 -1.57 -3.54
C LEU A 45 -4.65 -1.09 -4.98
N VAL A 46 -4.27 0.17 -5.15
CA VAL A 46 -3.93 0.77 -6.44
C VAL A 46 -2.44 0.64 -6.68
N PHE A 47 -2.07 -0.05 -7.75
CA PHE A 47 -0.71 -0.21 -8.24
C PHE A 47 -0.50 0.67 -9.47
N TYR A 48 0.62 1.39 -9.51
CA TYR A 48 1.00 2.22 -10.65
C TYR A 48 2.40 1.86 -11.11
N SER A 49 2.54 1.70 -12.43
CA SER A 49 3.85 1.59 -13.06
C SER A 49 4.26 2.88 -13.77
N ALA A 50 5.26 3.58 -13.26
CA ALA A 50 5.77 4.81 -13.88
C ALA A 50 6.53 4.56 -15.19
N SER A 51 7.06 3.35 -15.40
CA SER A 51 7.78 2.98 -16.63
C SER A 51 6.88 2.58 -17.79
N THR A 52 5.75 1.90 -17.52
CA THR A 52 4.78 1.50 -18.55
C THR A 52 3.53 2.38 -18.58
N ASN A 53 3.37 3.23 -17.56
CA ASN A 53 2.18 4.00 -17.27
C ASN A 53 0.94 3.15 -16.94
N GLU A 54 1.10 1.85 -16.69
CA GLU A 54 -0.01 0.93 -16.35
C GLU A 54 -0.53 1.15 -14.93
N GLN A 55 -1.85 0.96 -14.74
CA GLN A 55 -2.52 1.16 -13.46
C GLN A 55 -3.51 0.05 -13.18
N TYR A 56 -3.46 -0.51 -11.98
CA TYR A 56 -4.32 -1.62 -11.59
C TYR A 56 -4.91 -1.37 -10.22
N GLY A 57 -6.20 -1.66 -10.07
CA GLY A 57 -6.86 -1.76 -8.77
C GLY A 57 -6.99 -3.24 -8.42
N PHE A 58 -6.55 -3.63 -7.23
CA PHE A 58 -6.79 -4.94 -6.66
C PHE A 58 -7.74 -4.79 -5.47
N ASP A 59 -8.95 -5.33 -5.61
CA ASP A 59 -9.91 -5.44 -4.52
C ASP A 59 -9.57 -6.71 -3.73
N VAL A 60 -9.17 -6.51 -2.49
CA VAL A 60 -8.70 -7.58 -1.60
C VAL A 60 -9.84 -8.50 -1.18
N ASP A 61 -11.05 -7.97 -0.96
CA ASP A 61 -12.19 -8.74 -0.48
C ASP A 61 -12.76 -9.66 -1.58
N SER A 62 -12.75 -9.18 -2.83
CA SER A 62 -13.23 -9.95 -3.99
C SER A 62 -12.12 -10.69 -4.75
N GLU A 63 -10.86 -10.47 -4.38
CA GLU A 63 -9.64 -10.91 -5.08
C GLU A 63 -9.68 -10.59 -6.59
N GLN A 64 -10.32 -9.48 -6.97
CA GLN A 64 -10.44 -9.05 -8.36
C GLN A 64 -9.41 -7.98 -8.70
N THR A 65 -8.81 -8.10 -9.89
CA THR A 65 -8.02 -7.02 -10.49
C THR A 65 -8.79 -6.31 -11.58
N VAL A 66 -8.72 -4.99 -11.58
CA VAL A 66 -9.24 -4.14 -12.64
C VAL A 66 -8.08 -3.34 -13.25
N ASP A 67 -8.01 -3.29 -14.59
CA ASP A 67 -7.16 -2.34 -15.31
C ASP A 67 -7.83 -0.96 -15.25
N LEU A 68 -7.21 -0.05 -14.51
CA LEU A 68 -7.78 1.27 -14.23
C LEU A 68 -7.72 2.20 -15.44
N GLN A 69 -7.00 1.87 -16.52
CA GLN A 69 -7.00 2.67 -17.76
C GLN A 69 -8.03 2.22 -18.78
N GLN A 70 -8.64 1.05 -18.56
CA GLN A 70 -9.57 0.43 -19.49
C GLN A 70 -10.89 0.05 -18.82
N ALA A 71 -11.12 0.47 -17.58
CA ALA A 71 -12.37 0.15 -16.92
C ALA A 71 -13.51 0.96 -17.56
N ALA A 72 -14.50 0.23 -18.03
CA ALA A 72 -15.68 0.77 -18.66
C ALA A 72 -16.93 0.31 -17.90
N ASP A 73 -18.00 1.11 -17.95
CA ASP A 73 -19.32 0.66 -17.50
C ASP A 73 -19.88 -0.44 -18.41
N ASN A 74 -21.07 -0.92 -18.06
CA ASN A 74 -21.81 -1.93 -18.83
C ASN A 74 -22.14 -1.47 -20.27
N ASP A 75 -22.09 -0.17 -20.55
CA ASP A 75 -22.34 0.44 -21.86
C ASP A 75 -21.03 0.69 -22.65
N GLY A 76 -19.88 0.35 -22.07
CA GLY A 76 -18.56 0.48 -22.70
C GLY A 76 -18.00 1.91 -22.64
N HIS A 77 -18.58 2.80 -21.83
CA HIS A 77 -18.01 4.11 -21.55
C HIS A 77 -16.88 3.97 -20.54
N ASP A 78 -15.71 4.54 -20.84
CA ASP A 78 -14.63 4.67 -19.87
C ASP A 78 -15.16 5.44 -18.65
N ILE A 79 -15.21 4.75 -17.51
CA ILE A 79 -15.71 5.29 -16.24
C ILE A 79 -14.59 5.80 -15.35
N THR A 80 -13.34 5.53 -15.73
CA THR A 80 -12.21 5.71 -14.85
C THR A 80 -11.59 7.08 -14.98
N ASN A 81 -11.56 7.65 -16.19
CA ASN A 81 -10.82 8.87 -16.52
C ASN A 81 -9.34 8.85 -16.03
N PHE A 82 -8.76 7.68 -15.74
CA PHE A 82 -7.35 7.53 -15.33
C PHE A 82 -6.42 7.56 -16.55
N ASN A 83 -6.66 8.47 -17.48
CA ASN A 83 -5.97 8.49 -18.76
C ASN A 83 -4.76 9.41 -18.69
N MET A 84 -3.59 8.83 -18.45
CA MET A 84 -2.30 9.50 -18.65
C MET A 84 -1.73 9.12 -20.00
N ARG A 85 -1.11 10.07 -20.70
CA ARG A 85 -0.40 9.74 -21.95
C ARG A 85 0.86 8.95 -21.60
N ALA A 86 1.27 8.02 -22.46
CA ALA A 86 2.52 7.28 -22.27
C ALA A 86 3.79 8.15 -22.20
N SER A 87 3.73 9.42 -22.63
CA SER A 87 4.81 10.40 -22.46
C SER A 87 4.91 10.96 -21.05
N ASP A 88 3.82 10.86 -20.29
CA ASP A 88 3.62 11.56 -19.04
C ASP A 88 4.06 10.59 -17.92
N LYS A 89 5.07 10.99 -17.16
CA LYS A 89 5.46 10.28 -15.95
C LYS A 89 4.79 10.95 -14.78
N GLY A 90 4.18 10.15 -13.92
CA GLY A 90 3.48 10.64 -12.73
C GLY A 90 4.09 10.13 -11.44
N LYS A 91 3.70 10.76 -10.34
CA LYS A 91 3.96 10.32 -8.99
C LYS A 91 2.63 10.14 -8.26
N LEU A 92 2.38 8.91 -7.82
CA LEU A 92 1.19 8.55 -7.05
C LEU A 92 1.28 9.16 -5.65
N PHE A 93 0.23 9.86 -5.23
CA PHE A 93 0.09 10.38 -3.88
C PHE A 93 -1.32 10.04 -3.35
N VAL A 94 -1.41 9.68 -2.07
CA VAL A 94 -2.69 9.45 -1.40
C VAL A 94 -3.06 10.65 -0.57
N TRP A 95 -4.20 11.25 -0.87
CA TRP A 95 -4.80 12.29 -0.07
C TRP A 95 -5.95 11.70 0.75
N ILE A 96 -5.78 11.73 2.07
CA ILE A 96 -6.85 11.44 3.01
C ILE A 96 -7.69 12.72 3.19
N ASP A 97 -8.79 12.85 2.45
CA ASP A 97 -9.68 14.02 2.48
C ASP A 97 -10.72 13.87 3.58
N ASN A 98 -10.38 14.35 4.78
CA ASN A 98 -11.29 14.38 5.93
C ASN A 98 -12.45 15.39 5.78
N LYS A 99 -12.54 16.12 4.65
CA LYS A 99 -13.55 17.14 4.35
C LYS A 99 -13.72 18.21 5.45
N GLY A 100 -12.71 18.39 6.30
CA GLY A 100 -12.73 19.30 7.45
C GLY A 100 -13.41 18.74 8.71
N ASP A 101 -13.72 17.44 8.75
CA ASP A 101 -14.04 16.70 9.95
C ASP A 101 -12.75 16.10 10.55
N THR A 102 -12.67 15.99 11.87
CA THR A 102 -11.54 15.35 12.56
C THR A 102 -11.77 13.87 12.82
N ASN A 103 -12.94 13.35 12.45
CA ASN A 103 -13.27 11.94 12.63
C ASN A 103 -12.67 11.07 11.52
N ALA A 104 -11.70 10.23 11.85
CA ALA A 104 -11.01 9.33 10.93
C ALA A 104 -11.96 8.36 10.20
N SER A 105 -13.15 8.09 10.74
CA SER A 105 -14.14 7.24 10.06
C SER A 105 -14.78 7.91 8.84
N ASN A 106 -14.58 9.21 8.61
CA ASN A 106 -15.13 9.96 7.48
C ASN A 106 -14.08 10.26 6.39
N ASP A 107 -12.92 9.63 6.51
CA ASP A 107 -11.76 9.92 5.69
C ASP A 107 -11.83 9.18 4.35
N GLU A 108 -12.06 9.94 3.28
CA GLU A 108 -12.05 9.42 1.92
C GLU A 108 -10.61 9.33 1.40
N GLY A 109 -10.16 8.12 1.07
CA GLY A 109 -8.89 7.92 0.38
C GLY A 109 -8.99 8.34 -1.08
N LYS A 110 -8.20 9.35 -1.48
CA LYS A 110 -8.13 9.85 -2.85
C LYS A 110 -6.75 9.63 -3.41
N VAL A 111 -6.66 9.21 -4.67
CA VAL A 111 -5.42 9.19 -5.43
C VAL A 111 -5.25 10.53 -6.10
N VAL A 112 -4.10 11.16 -5.93
CA VAL A 112 -3.68 12.31 -6.74
C VAL A 112 -2.45 11.88 -7.53
N MET A 113 -2.52 11.98 -8.85
CA MET A 113 -1.40 11.64 -9.71
C MET A 113 -0.68 12.91 -10.11
N PHE A 114 0.32 13.27 -9.33
CA PHE A 114 1.15 14.45 -9.58
C PHE A 114 2.03 14.26 -10.81
N SER A 115 2.42 15.36 -11.42
CA SER A 115 3.57 15.41 -12.31
C SER A 115 4.82 14.87 -11.61
N GLN A 116 5.70 14.22 -12.35
CA GLN A 116 6.90 13.57 -11.80
C GLN A 116 7.85 14.55 -11.09
N ASP A 117 7.85 15.81 -11.50
CA ASP A 117 8.73 16.87 -11.03
C ASP A 117 8.12 17.73 -9.91
N TYR A 118 6.84 17.57 -9.59
CA TYR A 118 6.21 18.29 -8.50
C TYR A 118 6.82 17.93 -7.13
N SER A 119 7.09 18.98 -6.33
CA SER A 119 7.62 18.83 -4.97
C SER A 119 7.04 19.90 -4.06
N TYR A 120 6.20 19.49 -3.09
CA TYR A 120 5.65 20.45 -2.13
C TYR A 120 6.74 21.21 -1.35
N ALA A 121 7.89 20.58 -1.09
CA ALA A 121 9.02 21.22 -0.41
C ALA A 121 9.64 22.37 -1.22
N GLU A 122 9.55 22.33 -2.55
CA GLU A 122 10.10 23.34 -3.46
C GLU A 122 9.03 24.35 -3.90
N ASP A 123 7.84 23.86 -4.23
CA ASP A 123 6.75 24.65 -4.80
C ASP A 123 5.88 25.33 -3.73
N GLY A 124 5.72 24.69 -2.57
CA GLY A 124 4.95 25.19 -1.42
C GLY A 124 3.42 25.11 -1.59
N ASN A 125 2.90 24.94 -2.80
CA ASN A 125 1.51 24.64 -3.07
C ASN A 125 1.30 23.86 -4.37
N ALA A 126 0.36 22.91 -4.36
CA ALA A 126 -0.22 22.31 -5.55
C ALA A 126 -1.28 23.25 -6.15
N THR A 127 -1.24 23.36 -7.47
CA THR A 127 -2.24 23.93 -8.35
C THR A 127 -2.81 22.84 -9.25
N TRP A 128 -3.79 23.19 -10.09
CA TRP A 128 -4.35 22.24 -11.07
C TRP A 128 -3.36 21.89 -12.18
N GLU A 129 -2.27 22.65 -12.37
CA GLU A 129 -1.25 22.34 -13.38
C GLU A 129 -0.27 21.25 -12.89
N ASP A 130 -0.23 20.98 -11.58
CA ASP A 130 0.80 20.13 -10.97
C ASP A 130 0.42 18.64 -10.95
N PHE A 131 -0.82 18.28 -11.26
CA PHE A 131 -1.30 16.91 -11.31
C PHE A 131 -2.11 16.61 -12.57
N TYR A 132 -2.17 15.34 -12.96
CA TYR A 132 -2.89 14.88 -14.15
C TYR A 132 -4.36 14.58 -13.85
N TYR A 133 -4.62 13.92 -12.73
CA TYR A 133 -5.97 13.62 -12.27
C TYR A 133 -6.04 13.45 -10.75
N LEU A 134 -7.27 13.49 -10.25
CA LEU A 134 -7.62 13.10 -8.89
C LEU A 134 -8.67 11.98 -8.95
N GLY A 135 -8.31 10.79 -8.48
CA GLY A 135 -9.16 9.61 -8.41
C GLY A 135 -9.78 9.39 -7.03
N HIS A 136 -11.04 8.99 -6.97
CA HIS A 136 -11.71 8.61 -5.73
C HIS A 136 -12.94 7.73 -5.99
N PHE A 137 -13.47 7.10 -4.95
CA PHE A 137 -14.65 6.25 -5.06
C PHE A 137 -15.93 7.09 -5.18
N HIS A 138 -16.73 6.76 -6.18
CA HIS A 138 -18.10 7.22 -6.31
C HIS A 138 -19.04 6.14 -5.84
N SER A 139 -20.10 6.52 -5.13
CA SER A 139 -21.17 5.61 -4.75
C SER A 139 -22.37 5.76 -5.67
N GLN A 140 -23.02 4.64 -5.97
CA GLN A 140 -24.29 4.57 -6.66
C GLN A 140 -25.23 3.67 -5.87
N THR A 141 -26.37 4.21 -5.46
CA THR A 141 -27.39 3.44 -4.75
C THR A 141 -28.52 3.07 -5.71
N GLU A 142 -28.70 1.77 -5.94
CA GLU A 142 -29.83 1.22 -6.69
C GLU A 142 -30.50 0.13 -5.87
N ASN A 143 -31.83 0.18 -5.75
CA ASN A 143 -32.63 -0.82 -5.01
C ASN A 143 -32.12 -1.08 -3.59
N ASP A 144 -31.78 -0.02 -2.84
CA ASP A 144 -31.22 -0.08 -1.47
C ASP A 144 -29.85 -0.80 -1.36
N GLN A 145 -29.17 -1.00 -2.50
CA GLN A 145 -27.78 -1.48 -2.55
C GLN A 145 -26.88 -0.36 -3.03
N THR A 146 -25.87 -0.02 -2.23
CA THR A 146 -24.82 0.93 -2.63
C THR A 146 -23.66 0.16 -3.21
N SER A 147 -23.32 0.43 -4.47
CA SER A 147 -22.07 0.02 -5.09
C SER A 147 -21.09 1.18 -5.09
N TYR A 148 -19.80 0.87 -5.01
CA TYR A 148 -18.73 1.85 -5.18
C TYR A 148 -17.96 1.52 -6.45
N TYR A 149 -17.57 2.55 -7.19
CA TYR A 149 -16.66 2.42 -8.32
C TYR A 149 -15.62 3.52 -8.26
N LEU A 150 -14.38 3.19 -8.62
CA LEU A 150 -13.29 4.14 -8.66
C LEU A 150 -13.37 4.94 -9.96
N ALA A 151 -13.40 6.27 -9.86
CA ALA A 151 -13.36 7.17 -11.00
C ALA A 151 -12.40 8.32 -10.74
N ALA A 152 -12.05 9.07 -11.78
CA ALA A 152 -11.17 10.21 -11.69
C ALA A 152 -11.75 11.48 -12.30
N HIS A 153 -11.27 12.60 -11.77
CA HIS A 153 -11.45 13.94 -12.29
C HIS A 153 -10.17 14.38 -12.96
N ASP A 154 -10.28 14.95 -14.16
CA ASP A 154 -9.14 15.58 -14.82
C ASP A 154 -8.69 16.83 -14.06
N ASN A 155 -7.52 17.35 -14.40
CA ASN A 155 -6.98 18.51 -13.72
C ASN A 155 -7.63 19.83 -14.16
N ASP A 156 -8.07 19.95 -15.42
CA ASP A 156 -8.78 21.11 -15.97
C ASP A 156 -10.06 21.42 -15.19
N GLU A 157 -10.74 20.38 -14.67
CA GLU A 157 -11.88 20.49 -13.77
C GLU A 157 -11.60 21.33 -12.51
N PHE A 158 -10.33 21.40 -12.06
CA PHE A 158 -9.88 22.16 -10.89
C PHE A 158 -9.37 23.56 -11.22
N ASN A 159 -9.37 23.96 -12.50
CA ASN A 159 -9.09 25.34 -12.93
C ASN A 159 -10.27 26.28 -12.63
N THR A 160 -10.55 26.45 -11.34
CA THR A 160 -11.63 27.31 -10.83
C THR A 160 -11.14 28.17 -9.68
N THR A 161 -11.71 29.37 -9.56
CA THR A 161 -11.39 30.31 -8.49
C THR A 161 -12.41 30.29 -7.34
N SER A 162 -13.44 29.43 -7.40
CA SER A 162 -14.46 29.31 -6.35
C SER A 162 -15.20 27.97 -6.40
N GLY A 163 -15.96 27.66 -5.34
CA GLY A 163 -16.81 26.47 -5.25
C GLY A 163 -16.11 25.24 -4.67
N GLY A 164 -16.74 24.08 -4.81
CA GLY A 164 -16.32 22.84 -4.16
C GLY A 164 -14.91 22.37 -4.54
N LYS A 165 -14.55 22.45 -5.83
CA LYS A 165 -13.23 22.04 -6.35
C LYS A 165 -12.12 23.00 -5.92
N TYR A 166 -12.39 24.30 -5.91
CA TYR A 166 -11.46 25.29 -5.33
C TYR A 166 -11.20 25.00 -3.84
N ASN A 167 -12.25 24.72 -3.07
CA ASN A 167 -12.12 24.36 -1.66
C ASN A 167 -11.40 23.01 -1.47
N ALA A 168 -11.56 22.05 -2.39
CA ALA A 168 -10.83 20.79 -2.38
C ALA A 168 -9.32 21.03 -2.56
N MET A 169 -8.92 21.91 -3.50
CA MET A 169 -7.51 22.28 -3.68
C MET A 169 -6.91 22.95 -2.43
N LEU A 170 -7.68 23.77 -1.71
CA LEU A 170 -7.21 24.35 -0.44
C LEU A 170 -6.98 23.27 0.63
N ARG A 171 -7.85 22.26 0.72
CA ARG A 171 -7.69 21.15 1.66
C ARG A 171 -6.53 20.23 1.29
N LEU A 172 -6.37 19.90 0.00
CA LEU A 172 -5.23 19.14 -0.50
C LEU A 172 -3.91 19.84 -0.13
N ASN A 173 -3.83 21.16 -0.34
CA ASN A 173 -2.64 21.94 0.04
C ASN A 173 -2.36 21.94 1.55
N ALA A 174 -3.41 22.06 2.38
CA ALA A 174 -3.26 21.96 3.82
C ALA A 174 -2.75 20.57 4.23
N TYR A 175 -3.26 19.51 3.60
CA TYR A 175 -2.80 18.14 3.82
C TYR A 175 -1.35 17.93 3.39
N LEU A 176 -0.96 18.40 2.20
CA LEU A 176 0.43 18.34 1.71
C LEU A 176 1.40 19.07 2.65
N ALA A 177 0.99 20.23 3.19
CA ALA A 177 1.78 20.95 4.19
C ALA A 177 2.03 20.11 5.46
N GLN A 178 0.99 19.44 5.95
CA GLN A 178 1.08 18.55 7.10
C GLN A 178 1.98 17.35 6.80
N GLN A 179 1.80 16.69 5.66
CA GLN A 179 2.63 15.56 5.25
C GLN A 179 4.10 15.95 5.09
N ASN A 180 4.40 17.13 4.54
CA ASN A 180 5.77 17.63 4.43
C ASN A 180 6.39 17.97 5.81
N SER A 181 5.62 18.52 6.76
CA SER A 181 6.10 18.72 8.13
C SER A 181 6.43 17.38 8.80
N LEU A 182 5.51 16.41 8.66
CA LEU A 182 5.66 15.07 9.20
C LEU A 182 6.87 14.33 8.58
N GLU A 183 7.08 14.46 7.27
CA GLU A 183 8.25 13.91 6.59
C GLU A 183 9.57 14.47 7.18
N GLN A 184 9.62 15.77 7.48
CA GLN A 184 10.79 16.41 8.08
C GLN A 184 11.03 15.94 9.51
N GLU A 185 9.97 15.81 10.31
CA GLU A 185 10.04 15.31 11.69
C GLU A 185 10.51 13.85 11.72
N LEU A 186 9.91 12.97 10.91
CA LEU A 186 10.33 11.57 10.80
C LEU A 186 11.75 11.43 10.23
N SER A 187 12.13 12.26 9.26
CA SER A 187 13.49 12.28 8.73
C SER A 187 14.53 12.67 9.79
N ALA A 188 14.15 13.48 10.79
CA ALA A 188 15.01 13.84 11.91
C ALA A 188 15.02 12.77 13.01
N ALA A 189 13.91 12.05 13.19
CA ALA A 189 13.77 10.98 14.18
C ALA A 189 14.41 9.65 13.76
N ILE A 190 14.43 9.36 12.45
CA ILE A 190 14.89 8.06 11.95
C ILE A 190 16.38 7.81 12.27
N PRO A 191 16.76 6.60 12.72
CA PRO A 191 18.15 6.30 13.07
C PRO A 191 19.12 6.48 11.90
N VAL A 192 20.39 6.80 12.20
CA VAL A 192 21.42 7.06 11.18
C VAL A 192 21.66 5.82 10.30
N GLU A 193 21.57 4.62 10.88
CA GLU A 193 21.67 3.34 10.20
C GLU A 193 20.55 3.08 9.19
N ALA A 194 19.43 3.81 9.28
CA ALA A 194 18.36 3.78 8.28
C ALA A 194 18.79 4.37 6.92
N ASN A 195 19.91 5.11 6.90
CA ASN A 195 20.42 5.84 5.74
C ASN A 195 19.41 6.87 5.20
N GLY A 196 18.62 7.46 6.11
CA GLY A 196 17.57 8.43 5.82
C GLY A 196 16.20 7.80 5.55
N LEU A 197 15.18 8.65 5.52
CA LEU A 197 13.79 8.25 5.25
C LEU A 197 13.61 7.93 3.76
N CYS A 198 12.94 6.82 3.48
CA CYS A 198 12.44 6.44 2.16
C CYS A 198 11.01 6.95 1.94
N GLY A 199 10.19 6.83 2.97
CA GLY A 199 8.83 7.36 3.06
C GLY A 199 8.12 6.79 4.28
N PHE A 200 6.86 7.16 4.48
CA PHE A 200 6.13 6.80 5.69
C PHE A 200 4.63 6.61 5.44
N HIS A 201 3.95 6.05 6.44
CA HIS A 201 2.50 5.94 6.52
C HIS A 201 2.02 6.29 7.92
N THR A 202 0.90 6.98 8.01
CA THR A 202 0.24 7.30 9.28
C THR A 202 -0.94 6.36 9.46
N PHE A 203 -1.04 5.75 10.62
CA PHE A 203 -2.15 4.89 11.02
C PHE A 203 -2.79 5.45 12.29
N VAL A 204 -4.11 5.39 12.36
CA VAL A 204 -4.88 5.73 13.56
C VAL A 204 -5.66 4.49 13.95
N SER A 205 -5.39 3.94 15.13
CA SER A 205 -6.06 2.74 15.62
C SER A 205 -7.53 3.02 16.00
N GLU A 206 -8.31 1.96 16.23
CA GLU A 206 -9.68 2.08 16.75
C GLU A 206 -9.74 2.78 18.12
N GLU A 207 -8.66 2.69 18.91
CA GLU A 207 -8.51 3.37 20.20
C GLU A 207 -8.09 4.84 20.05
N ASN A 208 -8.03 5.33 18.80
CA ASN A 208 -7.62 6.70 18.43
C ASN A 208 -6.17 7.02 18.83
N GLU A 209 -5.30 5.99 18.82
CA GLU A 209 -3.86 6.15 18.94
C GLU A 209 -3.24 6.32 17.55
N THR A 210 -2.33 7.29 17.40
CA THR A 210 -1.64 7.51 16.12
C THR A 210 -0.28 6.84 16.13
N PHE A 211 -0.01 6.09 15.06
CA PHE A 211 1.26 5.46 14.79
C PHE A 211 1.84 5.96 13.46
N TYR A 212 3.16 6.05 13.40
CA TYR A 212 3.88 6.34 12.16
C TYR A 212 4.79 5.17 11.80
N TYR A 213 4.55 4.60 10.62
CA TYR A 213 5.40 3.59 10.00
C TYR A 213 6.38 4.27 9.05
N ALA A 214 7.64 4.42 9.45
CA ALA A 214 8.66 5.08 8.65
C ALA A 214 9.63 4.05 8.05
N MET A 215 9.73 3.98 6.73
CA MET A 215 10.66 3.10 6.04
C MET A 215 12.01 3.79 5.84
N GLY A 216 13.08 3.19 6.34
CA GLY A 216 14.45 3.59 6.06
C GLY A 216 14.89 3.20 4.65
N LYS A 217 15.85 3.92 4.06
CA LYS A 217 16.47 3.53 2.78
C LYS A 217 17.21 2.20 2.85
N ASN A 218 17.54 1.73 4.05
CA ASN A 218 18.07 0.38 4.31
C ASN A 218 17.01 -0.73 4.25
N GLY A 219 15.72 -0.42 4.01
CA GLY A 219 14.64 -1.40 3.95
C GLY A 219 14.11 -1.89 5.31
N THR A 220 14.49 -1.21 6.40
CA THR A 220 13.93 -1.41 7.74
C THR A 220 12.77 -0.44 7.97
N MET A 221 11.63 -0.96 8.39
CA MET A 221 10.51 -0.18 8.91
C MET A 221 10.75 0.15 10.38
N TYR A 222 10.52 1.41 10.77
CA TYR A 222 10.58 1.89 12.14
C TYR A 222 9.19 2.35 12.55
N VAL A 223 8.74 1.93 13.73
CA VAL A 223 7.40 2.24 14.26
C VAL A 223 7.51 3.30 15.34
N TYR A 224 6.75 4.38 15.21
CA TYR A 224 6.71 5.47 16.18
C TYR A 224 5.30 5.67 16.72
N ASP A 225 5.20 6.14 17.97
CA ASP A 225 3.97 6.70 18.53
C ASP A 225 3.71 8.13 18.01
N GLU A 226 2.57 8.71 18.39
CA GLU A 226 2.18 10.09 18.10
C GLU A 226 3.25 11.13 18.48
N ASN A 227 4.10 10.81 19.47
CA ASN A 227 5.14 11.70 19.98
C ASN A 227 6.46 11.56 19.21
N MET A 228 6.54 10.64 18.24
CA MET A 228 7.75 10.28 17.52
C MET A 228 8.94 10.05 18.45
N THR A 229 8.71 9.31 19.52
CA THR A 229 9.75 9.05 20.52
C THR A 229 10.96 8.35 19.90
N SER A 230 12.16 8.79 20.31
CA SER A 230 13.43 8.18 19.90
C SER A 230 14.09 7.50 21.12
N PRO A 231 14.43 6.20 21.06
CA PRO A 231 14.35 5.33 19.88
C PRO A 231 12.91 4.98 19.50
N ALA A 232 12.71 4.59 18.24
CA ALA A 232 11.45 4.04 17.74
C ALA A 232 10.92 2.94 18.69
N LEU A 233 9.59 2.79 18.76
CA LEU A 233 8.93 1.76 19.55
C LEU A 233 9.39 0.37 19.14
N ASP A 234 9.51 0.16 17.83
CA ASP A 234 9.97 -1.09 17.23
C ASP A 234 10.64 -0.86 15.86
N SER A 235 11.29 -1.89 15.33
CA SER A 235 11.84 -1.89 13.98
C SER A 235 11.85 -3.28 13.34
N VAL A 236 11.45 -3.36 12.07
CA VAL A 236 11.34 -4.61 11.31
C VAL A 236 12.16 -4.51 10.04
N ALA A 237 13.09 -5.45 9.80
CA ALA A 237 13.75 -5.57 8.51
C ALA A 237 12.80 -6.22 7.50
N VAL A 238 12.42 -5.48 6.45
CA VAL A 238 11.41 -5.91 5.47
C VAL A 238 12.05 -6.28 4.14
N THR A 239 12.97 -5.44 3.67
CA THR A 239 13.70 -5.60 2.40
C THR A 239 15.14 -5.13 2.57
N ASP A 240 16.00 -5.33 1.56
CA ASP A 240 17.41 -4.94 1.60
C ASP A 240 17.63 -3.44 1.35
N SER A 241 16.66 -2.76 0.73
CA SER A 241 16.71 -1.33 0.44
C SER A 241 15.34 -0.78 0.06
N CYS A 242 15.16 0.52 0.24
CA CYS A 242 13.99 1.26 -0.22
C CYS A 242 14.42 2.48 -1.03
N VAL A 243 13.77 2.67 -2.19
CA VAL A 243 13.97 3.83 -3.06
C VAL A 243 12.74 4.74 -2.96
N PRO A 244 12.91 6.05 -2.66
CA PRO A 244 11.78 6.97 -2.60
C PRO A 244 10.97 6.95 -3.89
N ASN A 245 9.64 6.93 -3.77
CA ASN A 245 8.67 6.81 -4.87
C ASN A 245 8.71 5.47 -5.64
N GLU A 246 9.38 4.44 -5.13
CA GLU A 246 9.38 3.07 -5.67
C GLU A 246 8.88 2.04 -4.62
N PHE A 247 7.88 2.46 -3.85
CA PHE A 247 7.25 1.67 -2.79
C PHE A 247 5.79 2.08 -2.62
N GLY A 248 5.08 1.41 -1.73
CA GLY A 248 3.78 1.86 -1.26
C GLY A 248 3.46 1.34 0.14
N MET A 249 2.52 1.99 0.81
CA MET A 249 2.02 1.55 2.11
C MET A 249 0.51 1.71 2.21
N SER A 250 -0.12 0.83 2.98
CA SER A 250 -1.55 0.91 3.34
C SER A 250 -1.76 0.30 4.71
N SER A 251 -2.55 0.93 5.56
CA SER A 251 -2.95 0.34 6.84
C SER A 251 -3.82 -0.90 6.66
N THR A 252 -3.68 -1.84 7.59
CA THR A 252 -4.60 -2.96 7.86
C THR A 252 -5.22 -2.77 9.25
N GLU A 253 -6.07 -3.69 9.72
CA GLU A 253 -6.64 -3.64 11.08
C GLU A 253 -5.54 -3.59 12.15
N ASP A 254 -4.49 -4.40 11.97
CA ASP A 254 -3.45 -4.62 12.98
C ASP A 254 -2.03 -4.19 12.57
N GLY A 255 -1.90 -3.47 11.46
CA GLY A 255 -0.58 -3.08 10.97
C GLY A 255 -0.59 -2.39 9.62
N VAL A 256 0.36 -2.77 8.77
CA VAL A 256 0.61 -2.10 7.50
C VAL A 256 1.04 -3.09 6.42
N LEU A 257 0.44 -2.95 5.24
CA LEU A 257 0.94 -3.50 4.00
C LEU A 257 2.06 -2.60 3.47
N PHE A 258 3.21 -3.19 3.16
CA PHE A 258 4.31 -2.53 2.48
C PHE A 258 4.53 -3.17 1.12
N PHE A 259 4.55 -2.36 0.05
CA PHE A 259 4.96 -2.79 -1.28
C PHE A 259 6.38 -2.30 -1.58
N SER A 260 7.20 -3.17 -2.16
CA SER A 260 8.54 -2.81 -2.65
C SER A 260 8.65 -3.11 -4.15
N ALA A 261 8.94 -2.08 -4.94
CA ALA A 261 9.14 -2.25 -6.39
C ALA A 261 10.40 -3.06 -6.71
N HIS A 262 11.43 -3.01 -5.86
CA HIS A 262 12.65 -3.79 -6.10
C HIS A 262 12.37 -5.30 -6.02
N THR A 263 11.54 -5.72 -5.06
CA THR A 263 11.19 -7.14 -4.87
C THR A 263 9.92 -7.55 -5.61
N GLN A 264 9.13 -6.59 -6.08
CA GLN A 264 7.78 -6.79 -6.65
C GLN A 264 6.91 -7.63 -5.71
N LYS A 265 6.92 -7.28 -4.41
CA LYS A 265 6.19 -7.96 -3.35
C LYS A 265 5.41 -7.00 -2.47
N VAL A 266 4.28 -7.46 -1.97
CA VAL A 266 3.55 -6.87 -0.85
C VAL A 266 3.86 -7.68 0.40
N TYR A 267 4.13 -7.01 1.52
CA TYR A 267 4.44 -7.59 2.83
C TYR A 267 3.39 -7.13 3.82
N SER A 268 2.80 -8.03 4.59
CA SER A 268 2.02 -7.67 5.78
C SER A 268 2.96 -7.58 6.97
N ILE A 269 2.91 -6.47 7.68
CA ILE A 269 3.71 -6.19 8.86
C ILE A 269 2.75 -5.81 9.98
N ASP A 270 2.69 -6.65 11.00
CA ASP A 270 1.82 -6.50 12.16
C ASP A 270 2.53 -6.99 13.42
N SER A 271 1.90 -6.77 14.58
CA SER A 271 2.43 -7.16 15.89
C SER A 271 1.53 -8.16 16.63
N HIS A 272 0.73 -8.94 15.90
CA HIS A 272 -0.28 -9.81 16.53
C HIS A 272 0.36 -10.80 17.52
N GLU A 273 -0.38 -11.13 18.57
CA GLU A 273 -0.06 -12.08 19.65
C GLU A 273 0.99 -11.67 20.69
N ASP A 274 2.06 -10.94 20.35
CA ASP A 274 3.17 -10.63 21.29
C ASP A 274 3.53 -9.15 21.41
N GLY A 275 2.91 -8.29 20.60
CA GLY A 275 3.16 -6.84 20.58
C GLY A 275 4.52 -6.47 19.95
N ILE A 276 5.17 -7.40 19.25
CA ILE A 276 6.42 -7.18 18.52
C ILE A 276 6.11 -7.23 17.03
N TYR A 277 6.46 -6.15 16.33
CA TYR A 277 6.24 -6.06 14.89
C TYR A 277 7.13 -7.05 14.14
N HIS A 278 6.57 -7.76 13.18
CA HIS A 278 7.29 -8.65 12.29
C HIS A 278 6.59 -8.78 10.93
N VAL A 279 7.29 -9.32 9.93
CA VAL A 279 6.66 -9.65 8.65
C VAL A 279 5.83 -10.92 8.85
N HIS A 280 4.52 -10.78 8.80
CA HIS A 280 3.57 -11.88 8.95
C HIS A 280 3.49 -12.74 7.68
N SER A 281 3.31 -12.07 6.54
CA SER A 281 3.11 -12.69 5.24
C SER A 281 3.70 -11.85 4.11
N SER A 282 3.92 -12.46 2.95
CA SER A 282 4.31 -11.75 1.74
C SER A 282 3.76 -12.41 0.48
N TRP A 283 3.40 -11.59 -0.51
CA TRP A 283 2.81 -12.02 -1.77
C TRP A 283 3.58 -11.43 -2.95
N ASP A 284 3.79 -12.23 -3.98
CA ASP A 284 4.33 -11.74 -5.25
C ASP A 284 3.29 -10.86 -5.94
N LEU A 285 3.69 -9.73 -6.50
CA LEU A 285 2.79 -8.81 -7.21
C LEU A 285 2.00 -9.51 -8.33
N SER A 286 2.59 -10.53 -8.96
CA SER A 286 1.93 -11.32 -10.00
C SER A 286 0.74 -12.12 -9.50
N GLN A 287 0.66 -12.44 -8.20
CA GLN A 287 -0.51 -13.07 -7.59
C GLN A 287 -1.67 -12.09 -7.48
N LEU A 288 -1.37 -10.80 -7.28
CA LEU A 288 -2.36 -9.74 -7.13
C LEU A 288 -2.82 -9.28 -8.52
N ILE A 289 -1.94 -8.71 -9.32
CA ILE A 289 -2.34 -8.04 -10.58
C ILE A 289 -2.15 -8.90 -11.84
N GLY A 290 -1.49 -10.06 -11.72
CA GLY A 290 -1.26 -11.01 -12.82
C GLY A 290 0.18 -11.04 -13.36
N ASN A 291 0.51 -12.13 -14.07
CA ASN A 291 1.85 -12.37 -14.61
C ASN A 291 2.27 -11.35 -15.68
N GLY A 292 3.56 -10.98 -15.68
CA GLY A 292 4.15 -10.09 -16.68
C GLY A 292 3.90 -8.60 -16.46
N LYS A 293 3.18 -8.24 -15.40
CA LYS A 293 2.98 -6.86 -14.96
C LYS A 293 3.98 -6.50 -13.87
N SER A 294 4.24 -5.20 -13.75
CA SER A 294 5.07 -4.62 -12.70
C SER A 294 4.42 -3.35 -12.16
N ALA A 295 4.87 -2.91 -11.00
CA ALA A 295 4.53 -1.61 -10.45
C ALA A 295 5.74 -0.96 -9.80
N GLU A 296 5.76 0.36 -9.76
CA GLU A 296 6.73 1.15 -9.02
C GLU A 296 6.09 1.69 -7.73
N MET A 297 4.78 1.91 -7.70
CA MET A 297 4.08 2.48 -6.55
C MET A 297 2.85 1.65 -6.19
N MET A 298 2.49 1.67 -4.91
CA MET A 298 1.22 1.15 -4.40
C MET A 298 0.57 2.17 -3.45
N ALA A 299 -0.75 2.24 -3.45
CA ALA A 299 -1.56 2.95 -2.49
C ALA A 299 -2.75 2.09 -2.07
N GLY A 300 -3.12 2.10 -0.79
CA GLY A 300 -4.44 1.62 -0.37
C GLY A 300 -5.42 2.79 -0.31
N ILE A 301 -6.59 2.64 -0.92
CA ILE A 301 -7.67 3.61 -0.85
C ILE A 301 -8.96 2.94 -0.40
N GLN A 302 -9.61 3.54 0.59
CA GLN A 302 -10.91 3.10 1.08
C GLN A 302 -12.01 3.97 0.47
N PRO A 303 -13.18 3.41 0.11
CA PRO A 303 -14.38 4.22 -0.08
C PRO A 303 -14.75 4.92 1.23
N LEU A 304 -15.55 5.99 1.16
CA LEU A 304 -16.17 6.59 2.36
C LEU A 304 -16.92 5.50 3.13
N ALA A 305 -16.60 5.33 4.41
CA ALA A 305 -17.34 4.46 5.31
C ALA A 305 -18.84 4.83 5.28
N ASN A 306 -19.71 3.82 5.26
CA ASN A 306 -21.16 3.99 5.33
C ASN A 306 -21.63 4.39 6.73
#